data_AF-A0A842XND5-F1
#
_entry.id   AF-A0A842XND5-F1
#
_cell.length_a   1.000
_cell.length_b   1.000
_cell.length_c   1.000
_cell.angle_alpha   90.00
_cell.angle_beta   90.00
_cell.angle_gamma   90.00
#
_symmetry.space_group_name_H-M   'P 1'
#
loop_
_entity.id
_entity.type
_entity.pdbx_description
1 polymer ?
#
loop_
_entity_poly.entity_id
_entity_poly.type
_entity_poly.pdbx_seq_one_letter_code
_entity_poly.pdbx_strand_id
1 'polypeptide(L)'
;MEDLFDPILVKNLRDAKAALARHGIVILRTIQSELEPAILVKVRDSMASSQGRLNRMSDEDLDEFMGEVRKAATKAATELATLHTHLLTKLGSEYVVDLVKELDGINQLFRWERIAKVTDPVSVLLVSKGFDRIELDGPQEVSDAFAVELTEKWPRSFDRFKVLADETASKIKDMGAKPATKEPTPAKTRKKSKKKR
;
A
#
# COMPACT_ATOMS: atom_id res chain seq x y z
N MET A 1 18.50 14.98 -20.31
CA MET A 1 17.18 15.33 -19.76
C MET A 1 17.30 16.44 -18.71
N GLU A 2 18.38 16.47 -17.91
CA GLU A 2 18.66 17.54 -16.94
C GLU A 2 18.98 18.90 -17.59
N ASP A 3 19.56 18.93 -18.80
CA ASP A 3 19.88 20.20 -19.51
C ASP A 3 18.66 20.90 -20.16
N LEU A 4 17.46 20.30 -20.12
CA LEU A 4 16.27 20.83 -20.80
C LEU A 4 15.32 21.62 -19.89
N PHE A 5 15.46 21.49 -18.57
CA PHE A 5 14.53 22.07 -17.59
C PHE A 5 15.25 23.02 -16.64
N ASP A 6 14.49 23.98 -16.10
CA ASP A 6 14.95 24.82 -15.00
C ASP A 6 15.49 23.94 -13.85
N PRO A 7 16.77 24.10 -13.45
CA PRO A 7 17.38 23.33 -12.36
C PRO A 7 16.58 23.39 -11.06
N ILE A 8 15.87 24.50 -10.80
CA ILE A 8 15.03 24.68 -9.61
C ILE A 8 13.83 23.74 -9.68
N LEU A 9 13.18 23.63 -10.84
CA LEU A 9 12.05 22.72 -11.04
C LEU A 9 12.46 21.26 -10.85
N VAL A 10 13.60 20.86 -11.44
CA VAL A 10 14.11 19.48 -11.32
C VAL A 10 14.41 19.14 -9.87
N LYS A 11 15.04 20.06 -9.13
CA LYS A 11 15.30 19.91 -7.70
C LYS A 11 14.00 19.78 -6.91
N ASN A 12 13.05 20.69 -7.11
CA ASN A 12 11.77 20.69 -6.40
C ASN A 12 10.96 19.40 -6.64
N LEU A 13 10.94 18.92 -7.88
CA LEU A 13 10.29 17.66 -8.24
C LEU A 13 10.95 16.46 -7.53
N ARG A 14 12.29 16.41 -7.51
CA ARG A 14 13.05 15.36 -6.83
C ARG A 14 12.77 15.35 -5.33
N ASP A 15 12.76 16.52 -4.71
CA ASP A 15 12.50 16.68 -3.28
C ASP A 15 11.07 16.27 -2.92
N ALA A 16 10.08 16.67 -3.75
CA ALA A 16 8.69 16.28 -3.57
C ALA A 16 8.48 14.77 -3.74
N LYS A 17 9.09 14.16 -4.77
CA LYS A 17 9.07 12.70 -4.98
C LYS A 17 9.68 11.96 -3.78
N ALA A 18 10.82 12.44 -3.28
CA ALA A 18 11.47 11.84 -2.13
C ALA A 18 10.63 11.95 -0.85
N ALA A 19 9.95 13.09 -0.64
CA ALA A 19 9.02 13.27 0.47
C ALA A 19 7.84 12.29 0.38
N LEU A 20 7.20 12.21 -0.79
CA LEU A 20 6.10 11.27 -1.03
C LEU A 20 6.52 9.81 -0.74
N ALA A 21 7.68 9.41 -1.25
CA ALA A 21 8.21 8.07 -1.02
C ALA A 21 8.45 7.78 0.48
N ARG A 22 9.00 8.75 1.24
CA ARG A 22 9.22 8.58 2.68
C ARG A 22 7.91 8.31 3.42
N HIS A 23 6.87 9.10 3.18
CA HIS A 23 5.57 8.92 3.84
C HIS A 23 4.92 7.60 3.43
N GLY A 24 4.96 7.24 2.15
CA GLY A 24 4.44 5.95 1.69
C GLY A 24 5.19 4.74 2.29
N ILE A 25 6.50 4.85 2.53
CA ILE A 25 7.28 3.80 3.23
C ILE A 25 6.83 3.66 4.68
N VAL A 26 6.55 4.77 5.38
CA VAL A 26 6.05 4.71 6.76
C VAL A 26 4.70 4.00 6.79
N ILE A 27 3.76 4.38 5.91
CA ILE A 27 2.45 3.73 5.77
C ILE A 27 2.60 2.24 5.48
N LEU A 28 3.47 1.86 4.53
CA LEU A 28 3.74 0.45 4.22
C LEU A 28 4.24 -0.32 5.44
N ARG A 29 5.21 0.23 6.19
CA ARG A 29 5.75 -0.42 7.39
C ARG A 29 4.68 -0.62 8.44
N THR A 30 3.86 0.40 8.69
CA THR A 30 2.74 0.29 9.63
C THR A 30 1.72 -0.75 9.20
N ILE A 31 1.37 -0.83 7.91
CA ILE A 31 0.52 -1.91 7.38
C ILE A 31 1.13 -3.29 7.66
N GLN A 32 2.45 -3.43 7.51
CA GLN A 32 3.15 -4.70 7.73
C GLN A 32 3.22 -5.11 9.21
N SER A 33 3.32 -4.15 10.14
CA SER A 33 3.55 -4.45 11.56
C SER A 33 2.32 -4.32 12.46
N GLU A 34 1.34 -3.48 12.10
CA GLU A 34 0.27 -3.05 13.03
C GLU A 34 -1.13 -3.41 12.53
N LEU A 35 -1.33 -3.61 11.23
CA LEU A 35 -2.66 -3.86 10.68
C LEU A 35 -3.24 -5.22 11.09
N GLU A 36 -2.45 -6.30 11.02
CA GLU A 36 -2.92 -7.61 11.50
C GLU A 36 -3.28 -7.56 12.99
N PRO A 37 -2.42 -7.05 13.90
CA PRO A 37 -2.80 -6.87 15.31
C PRO A 37 -4.10 -6.09 15.51
N ALA A 38 -4.31 -4.98 14.79
CA ALA A 38 -5.52 -4.18 14.88
C ALA A 38 -6.77 -4.98 14.49
N ILE A 39 -6.69 -5.76 13.40
CA ILE A 39 -7.78 -6.66 12.98
C ILE A 39 -8.08 -7.69 14.07
N LEU A 40 -7.05 -8.31 14.67
CA LEU A 40 -7.23 -9.32 15.72
C LEU A 40 -7.84 -8.75 17.00
N VAL A 41 -7.60 -7.47 17.31
CA VAL A 41 -8.29 -6.78 18.41
C VAL A 41 -9.79 -6.72 18.13
N LYS A 42 -10.19 -6.32 16.92
CA LYS A 42 -11.62 -6.29 16.55
C LYS A 42 -12.27 -7.67 16.52
N VAL A 43 -11.53 -8.69 16.07
CA VAL A 43 -11.97 -10.10 16.16
C VAL A 43 -12.29 -10.46 17.60
N ARG A 44 -11.37 -10.18 18.53
CA ARG A 44 -11.56 -10.47 19.95
C ARG A 44 -12.81 -9.76 20.48
N ASP A 45 -13.00 -8.49 20.13
CA ASP A 45 -14.14 -7.70 20.61
C ASP A 45 -15.47 -8.25 20.07
N SER A 46 -15.51 -8.66 18.80
CA SER A 46 -16.66 -9.38 18.19
C SER A 46 -16.94 -10.73 18.86
N MET A 47 -15.90 -11.51 19.20
CA MET A 47 -16.09 -12.78 19.88
C MET A 47 -16.57 -12.59 21.33
N ALA A 48 -16.09 -11.57 22.01
CA ALA A 48 -16.49 -11.21 23.37
C ALA A 48 -17.95 -10.73 23.44
N SER A 49 -18.47 -10.07 22.41
CA SER A 49 -19.90 -9.70 22.33
C SER A 49 -20.82 -10.94 22.33
N SER A 50 -20.29 -12.09 21.92
CA SER A 50 -21.01 -13.34 21.70
C SER A 50 -20.53 -14.48 22.62
N GLN A 51 -20.37 -14.20 23.92
CA GLN A 51 -19.88 -15.15 24.93
C GLN A 51 -20.60 -16.52 24.90
N GLY A 52 -21.91 -16.53 24.63
CA GLY A 52 -22.69 -17.77 24.54
C GLY A 52 -22.34 -18.65 23.33
N ARG A 53 -21.83 -18.07 22.23
CA ARG A 53 -21.29 -18.81 21.09
C ARG A 53 -19.89 -19.33 21.41
N LEU A 54 -19.06 -18.48 22.00
CA LEU A 54 -17.69 -18.81 22.38
C LEU A 54 -17.66 -20.02 23.33
N ASN A 55 -18.51 -20.03 24.36
CA ASN A 55 -18.60 -21.12 25.34
C ASN A 55 -19.11 -22.46 24.77
N ARG A 56 -19.61 -22.49 23.53
CA ARG A 56 -20.10 -23.71 22.86
C ARG A 56 -19.04 -24.33 21.94
N MET A 57 -17.94 -23.64 21.70
CA MET A 57 -16.83 -24.17 20.92
C MET A 57 -15.92 -24.97 21.85
N SER A 58 -15.40 -26.09 21.37
CA SER A 58 -14.30 -26.77 22.07
C SER A 58 -13.01 -25.95 21.94
N ASP A 59 -12.04 -26.19 22.81
CA ASP A 59 -10.73 -25.54 22.70
C ASP A 59 -10.05 -25.85 21.36
N GLU A 60 -10.19 -27.09 20.86
CA GLU A 60 -9.68 -27.51 19.55
C GLU A 60 -10.35 -26.75 18.40
N ASP A 61 -11.69 -26.61 18.41
CA ASP A 61 -12.43 -25.85 17.40
C ASP A 61 -12.08 -24.36 17.42
N LEU A 62 -11.84 -23.82 18.62
CA LEU A 62 -11.47 -22.42 18.82
C LEU A 62 -10.06 -22.16 18.28
N ASP A 63 -9.11 -23.04 18.58
CA ASP A 63 -7.73 -22.93 18.09
C ASP A 63 -7.66 -23.05 16.56
N GLU A 64 -8.38 -24.00 15.97
CA GLU A 64 -8.48 -24.14 14.52
C GLU A 64 -9.06 -22.87 13.90
N PHE A 65 -10.19 -22.39 14.42
CA PHE A 65 -10.85 -21.19 13.93
C PHE A 65 -9.97 -19.94 14.05
N MET A 66 -9.31 -19.74 15.20
CA MET A 66 -8.39 -18.62 15.39
C MET A 66 -7.16 -18.72 14.48
N GLY A 67 -6.72 -19.93 14.16
CA GLY A 67 -5.70 -20.18 13.14
C GLY A 67 -6.13 -19.69 11.76
N GLU A 68 -7.36 -19.99 11.34
CA GLU A 68 -7.92 -19.50 10.07
C GLU A 68 -8.07 -17.98 10.05
N VAL A 69 -8.59 -17.40 11.12
CA VAL A 69 -8.77 -15.94 11.26
C VAL A 69 -7.42 -15.22 11.18
N ARG A 70 -6.42 -15.69 11.91
CA ARG A 70 -5.06 -15.11 11.86
C ARG A 70 -4.49 -15.22 10.45
N LYS A 71 -4.61 -16.38 9.81
CA LYS A 71 -4.14 -16.58 8.43
C LYS A 71 -4.82 -15.62 7.45
N ALA A 72 -6.12 -15.39 7.59
CA ALA A 72 -6.85 -14.43 6.76
C ALA A 72 -6.39 -12.98 7.00
N ALA A 73 -6.23 -12.57 8.25
CA ALA A 73 -5.73 -11.24 8.61
C ALA A 73 -4.31 -10.99 8.09
N THR A 74 -3.38 -11.91 8.33
CA THR A 74 -2.00 -11.83 7.82
C THR A 74 -1.97 -11.76 6.30
N LYS A 75 -2.79 -12.59 5.62
CA LYS A 75 -2.87 -12.59 4.15
C LYS A 75 -3.36 -11.24 3.63
N ALA A 76 -4.42 -10.68 4.22
CA ALA A 76 -4.97 -9.40 3.79
C ALA A 76 -3.97 -8.24 3.98
N ALA A 77 -3.28 -8.20 5.12
CA ALA A 77 -2.22 -7.22 5.36
C ALA A 77 -1.04 -7.38 4.38
N THR A 78 -0.63 -8.61 4.10
CA THR A 78 0.47 -8.91 3.15
C THR A 78 0.12 -8.52 1.72
N GLU A 79 -1.11 -8.81 1.27
CA GLU A 79 -1.59 -8.41 -0.05
C GLU A 79 -1.65 -6.88 -0.18
N LEU A 80 -2.14 -6.18 0.84
CA LEU A 80 -2.15 -4.73 0.87
C LEU A 80 -0.73 -4.14 0.85
N ALA A 81 0.18 -4.68 1.65
CA ALA A 81 1.59 -4.28 1.67
C ALA A 81 2.27 -4.51 0.29
N THR A 82 1.92 -5.61 -0.38
CA THR A 82 2.43 -5.93 -1.72
C THR A 82 1.98 -4.88 -2.74
N LEU A 83 0.70 -4.48 -2.70
CA LEU A 83 0.18 -3.41 -3.55
C LEU A 83 0.93 -2.10 -3.31
N HIS A 84 1.09 -1.67 -2.06
CA HIS A 84 1.83 -0.46 -1.70
C HIS A 84 3.29 -0.51 -2.19
N THR A 85 3.95 -1.66 -2.05
CA THR A 85 5.32 -1.87 -2.53
C THR A 85 5.43 -1.69 -4.04
N HIS A 86 4.49 -2.24 -4.81
CA HIS A 86 4.46 -2.06 -6.27
C HIS A 86 4.29 -0.58 -6.65
N LEU A 87 3.44 0.16 -5.96
CA LEU A 87 3.24 1.61 -6.21
C LEU A 87 4.49 2.42 -5.90
N LEU A 88 5.14 2.18 -4.76
CA LEU A 88 6.38 2.87 -4.41
C LEU A 88 7.49 2.57 -5.43
N THR A 89 7.51 1.36 -5.97
CA THR A 89 8.41 0.98 -7.07
C THR A 89 8.10 1.73 -8.35
N LYS A 90 6.82 1.89 -8.72
CA LYS A 90 6.39 2.71 -9.87
C LYS A 90 6.79 4.17 -9.71
N LEU A 91 6.49 4.76 -8.55
CA LEU A 91 6.91 6.13 -8.21
C LEU A 91 8.41 6.30 -8.40
N GLY A 92 9.23 5.30 -8.04
CA GLY A 92 10.67 5.30 -8.19
C GLY A 92 11.17 5.20 -9.65
N SER A 93 10.53 4.36 -10.47
CA SER A 93 11.08 3.88 -11.75
C SER A 93 10.41 4.45 -13.01
N GLU A 94 9.21 5.03 -12.89
CA GLU A 94 8.47 5.51 -14.04
C GLU A 94 8.89 6.91 -14.49
N TYR A 95 8.75 7.13 -15.79
CA TYR A 95 8.90 8.43 -16.39
C TYR A 95 7.75 9.35 -15.96
N VAL A 96 8.04 10.61 -15.65
CA VAL A 96 7.07 11.53 -15.03
C VAL A 96 5.78 11.68 -15.87
N VAL A 97 5.89 11.67 -17.20
CA VAL A 97 4.72 11.79 -18.11
C VAL A 97 3.79 10.59 -18.03
N ASP A 98 4.34 9.39 -17.83
CA ASP A 98 3.52 8.18 -17.69
C ASP A 98 2.96 8.08 -16.26
N LEU A 99 3.79 8.42 -15.27
CA LEU A 99 3.42 8.40 -13.87
C LEU A 99 2.20 9.31 -13.60
N VAL A 100 2.18 10.51 -14.19
CA VAL A 100 1.06 11.47 -14.07
C VAL A 100 -0.29 10.84 -14.44
N LYS A 101 -0.33 9.95 -15.44
CA LYS A 101 -1.58 9.29 -15.87
C LYS A 101 -2.14 8.32 -14.82
N GLU A 102 -1.27 7.82 -13.94
CA GLU A 102 -1.64 6.84 -12.92
C GLU A 102 -1.81 7.44 -11.52
N LEU A 103 -1.35 8.68 -11.29
CA LEU A 103 -1.29 9.30 -9.97
C LEU A 103 -2.60 9.23 -9.19
N ASP A 104 -3.74 9.52 -9.82
CA ASP A 104 -5.03 9.45 -9.12
C ASP A 104 -5.37 8.04 -8.66
N GLY A 105 -5.06 7.02 -9.48
CA GLY A 105 -5.18 5.62 -9.09
C GLY A 105 -4.23 5.24 -7.93
N ILE A 106 -3.01 5.79 -7.93
CA ILE A 106 -2.07 5.63 -6.82
C ILE A 106 -2.65 6.23 -5.54
N ASN A 107 -3.19 7.45 -5.59
CA ASN A 107 -3.75 8.12 -4.42
C ASN A 107 -4.94 7.36 -3.80
N GLN A 108 -5.77 6.73 -4.65
CA GLN A 108 -6.91 5.92 -4.19
C GLN A 108 -6.49 4.73 -3.32
N LEU A 109 -5.27 4.21 -3.51
CA LEU A 109 -4.77 3.08 -2.72
C LEU A 109 -4.38 3.47 -1.29
N PHE A 110 -4.12 4.75 -1.05
CA PHE A 110 -3.82 5.32 0.26
C PHE A 110 -5.06 5.94 0.93
N ARG A 111 -6.26 5.61 0.45
CA ARG A 111 -7.52 5.99 1.09
C ARG A 111 -7.86 5.00 2.21
N TRP A 112 -8.28 5.53 3.35
CA TRP A 112 -8.65 4.69 4.50
C TRP A 112 -9.72 3.67 4.13
N GLU A 113 -10.72 4.06 3.35
CA GLU A 113 -11.82 3.20 2.91
C GLU A 113 -11.33 2.00 2.10
N ARG A 114 -10.18 2.13 1.42
CA ARG A 114 -9.57 1.02 0.70
C ARG A 114 -8.79 0.10 1.64
N ILE A 115 -8.12 0.67 2.63
CA ILE A 115 -7.36 -0.06 3.64
C ILE A 115 -8.30 -0.81 4.57
N ALA A 116 -9.38 -0.19 5.07
CA ALA A 116 -10.36 -0.82 5.96
C ALA A 116 -11.00 -2.07 5.36
N LYS A 117 -11.18 -2.15 4.03
CA LYS A 117 -11.74 -3.33 3.33
C LYS A 117 -10.93 -4.61 3.49
N VAL A 118 -9.69 -4.54 3.98
CA VAL A 118 -8.90 -5.75 4.30
C VAL A 118 -9.51 -6.59 5.42
N THR A 119 -10.46 -6.05 6.20
CA THR A 119 -11.19 -6.81 7.22
C THR A 119 -12.23 -7.76 6.63
N ASP A 120 -12.69 -7.53 5.39
CA ASP A 120 -13.80 -8.28 4.79
C ASP A 120 -13.61 -9.80 4.81
N PRO A 121 -12.44 -10.36 4.43
CA PRO A 121 -12.20 -11.80 4.49
C PRO A 121 -12.34 -12.37 5.91
N VAL A 122 -11.94 -11.61 6.93
CA VAL A 122 -12.05 -12.00 8.34
C VAL A 122 -13.49 -11.92 8.82
N SER A 123 -14.21 -10.85 8.44
CA SER A 123 -15.64 -10.71 8.73
C SER A 123 -16.48 -11.85 8.15
N VAL A 124 -16.14 -12.36 6.97
CA VAL A 124 -16.79 -13.53 6.37
C VAL A 124 -16.60 -14.78 7.26
N LEU A 125 -15.40 -15.00 7.77
CA LEU A 125 -15.13 -16.13 8.67
C LEU A 125 -15.89 -16.01 10.00
N LEU A 126 -15.91 -14.82 10.60
CA LEU A 126 -16.64 -14.56 11.84
C LEU A 126 -18.14 -14.85 11.71
N VAL A 127 -18.76 -14.29 10.67
CA VAL A 127 -20.19 -14.50 10.39
C VAL A 127 -20.50 -15.97 10.15
N SER A 128 -19.60 -16.71 9.50
CA SER A 128 -19.78 -18.15 9.26
C SER A 128 -19.87 -18.98 10.55
N LYS A 129 -19.22 -18.51 11.63
CA LYS A 129 -19.29 -19.11 12.97
C LYS A 129 -20.35 -18.45 13.87
N GLY A 130 -21.11 -17.49 13.34
CA GLY A 130 -22.19 -16.81 14.04
C GLY A 130 -21.73 -15.68 14.97
N PHE A 131 -20.53 -15.13 14.73
CA PHE A 131 -20.04 -13.90 15.36
C PHE A 131 -20.39 -12.66 14.52
N ASP A 132 -20.24 -11.49 15.13
CA ASP A 132 -20.50 -10.21 14.47
C ASP A 132 -19.39 -9.88 13.46
N ARG A 133 -19.74 -9.08 12.44
CA ARG A 133 -18.75 -8.52 11.50
C ARG A 133 -17.83 -7.57 12.25
N ILE A 134 -16.61 -7.42 11.73
CA ILE A 134 -15.64 -6.44 12.20
C ILE A 134 -15.43 -5.35 11.16
N GLU A 135 -15.26 -4.13 11.65
CA GLU A 135 -14.92 -2.96 10.87
C GLU A 135 -13.81 -2.22 11.59
N LEU A 136 -12.95 -1.54 10.81
CA LEU A 136 -12.02 -0.58 11.36
C LEU A 136 -12.61 0.82 11.13
N ASP A 137 -12.96 1.51 12.21
CA ASP A 137 -13.71 2.78 12.13
C ASP A 137 -12.84 3.94 11.62
N GLY A 138 -11.52 3.86 11.84
CA GLY A 138 -10.57 4.87 11.45
C GLY A 138 -9.12 4.38 11.50
N PRO A 139 -8.18 5.09 10.84
CA PRO A 139 -6.77 4.72 10.86
C PRO A 139 -6.15 4.76 12.26
N GLN A 140 -6.77 5.48 13.21
CA GLN A 140 -6.38 5.51 14.62
C GLN A 140 -6.47 4.13 15.29
N GLU A 141 -7.32 3.24 14.77
CA GLU A 141 -7.43 1.87 15.28
C GLU A 141 -6.23 1.00 14.93
N VAL A 142 -5.43 1.41 13.94
CA VAL A 142 -4.12 0.85 13.68
C VAL A 142 -3.10 1.53 14.59
N SER A 143 -2.97 2.86 14.48
CA SER A 143 -2.27 3.71 15.44
C SER A 143 -2.47 5.20 15.15
N ASP A 144 -2.26 6.06 16.16
CA ASP A 144 -2.29 7.52 15.99
C ASP A 144 -1.26 8.00 14.97
N ALA A 145 -0.07 7.40 14.98
CA ALA A 145 0.98 7.72 14.01
C ALA A 145 0.54 7.38 12.58
N PHE A 146 -0.14 6.24 12.40
CA PHE A 146 -0.70 5.87 11.11
C PHE A 146 -1.74 6.87 10.61
N ALA A 147 -2.64 7.30 11.50
CA ALA A 147 -3.66 8.29 11.18
C ALA A 147 -3.05 9.59 10.69
N VAL A 148 -2.02 10.12 11.37
CA VAL A 148 -1.32 11.34 10.95
C VAL A 148 -0.63 11.15 9.60
N GLU A 149 0.04 10.03 9.38
CA GLU A 149 0.69 9.76 8.09
C GLU A 149 -0.32 9.68 6.95
N LEU A 150 -1.42 8.94 7.13
CA LEU A 150 -2.41 8.68 6.10
C LEU A 150 -3.30 9.89 5.79
N THR A 151 -3.70 10.65 6.81
CA THR A 151 -4.71 11.71 6.66
C THR A 151 -4.11 13.10 6.49
N GLU A 152 -2.87 13.32 6.93
CA GLU A 152 -2.22 14.65 6.84
C GLU A 152 -0.99 14.65 5.95
N LYS A 153 0.00 13.79 6.23
CA LYS A 153 1.33 13.88 5.61
C LYS A 153 1.34 13.34 4.19
N TRP A 154 0.69 12.21 3.96
CA TRP A 154 0.56 11.62 2.63
C TRP A 154 -0.18 12.56 1.68
N PRO A 155 -1.41 13.05 1.98
CA PRO A 155 -2.14 13.93 1.05
C PRO A 155 -1.35 15.20 0.70
N ARG A 156 -0.77 15.88 1.70
CA ARG A 156 0.04 17.10 1.46
C ARG A 156 1.25 16.82 0.57
N SER A 157 1.94 15.71 0.79
CA SER A 157 3.12 15.33 -0.02
C SER A 157 2.72 14.90 -1.42
N PHE A 158 1.60 14.20 -1.54
CA PHE A 158 1.04 13.72 -2.80
C PHE A 158 0.60 14.89 -3.68
N ASP A 159 -0.16 15.83 -3.13
CA ASP A 159 -0.65 17.00 -3.87
C ASP A 159 0.52 17.86 -4.36
N ARG A 160 1.52 18.11 -3.50
CA ARG A 160 2.73 18.83 -3.90
C ARG A 160 3.47 18.13 -5.04
N PHE A 161 3.63 16.80 -4.97
CA PHE A 161 4.29 16.05 -6.03
C PHE A 161 3.47 16.08 -7.32
N LYS A 162 2.15 15.90 -7.24
CA LYS A 162 1.25 15.90 -8.39
C LYS A 162 1.34 17.21 -9.17
N VAL A 163 1.24 18.36 -8.50
CA VAL A 163 1.36 19.68 -9.15
C VAL A 163 2.67 19.82 -9.92
N LEU A 164 3.80 19.46 -9.28
CA LEU A 164 5.12 19.55 -9.92
C LEU A 164 5.28 18.54 -11.07
N ALA A 165 4.71 17.35 -10.93
CA ALA A 165 4.74 16.31 -11.95
C ALA A 165 3.92 16.73 -13.18
N ASP A 166 2.74 17.32 -12.97
CA ASP A 166 1.86 17.85 -14.02
C ASP A 166 2.51 19.02 -14.76
N GLU A 167 3.13 19.97 -14.04
CA GLU A 167 3.89 21.07 -14.63
C GLU A 167 5.04 20.55 -15.48
N THR A 168 5.81 19.60 -14.94
CA THR A 168 6.94 19.00 -15.66
C THR A 168 6.48 18.24 -16.89
N ALA A 169 5.41 17.44 -16.78
CA ALA A 169 4.86 16.68 -17.89
C ALA A 169 4.31 17.58 -19.00
N SER A 170 3.71 18.72 -18.64
CA SER A 170 3.23 19.71 -19.61
C SER A 170 4.38 20.36 -20.37
N LYS A 171 5.43 20.80 -19.66
CA LYS A 171 6.64 21.36 -20.31
C LYS A 171 7.34 20.36 -21.24
N ILE A 172 7.39 19.07 -20.87
CA ILE A 172 7.93 18.01 -21.74
C ILE A 172 7.15 17.93 -23.06
N LYS A 173 5.80 17.97 -22.99
CA LYS A 173 4.95 17.91 -24.17
C LYS A 173 5.12 19.15 -25.06
N ASP A 174 5.16 20.33 -24.46
CA ASP A 174 5.29 21.61 -25.19
C ASP A 174 6.62 21.71 -25.96
N MET A 175 7.68 21.09 -25.44
CA MET A 175 8.98 21.05 -26.11
C MET A 175 9.07 20.05 -27.28
N GLY A 176 7.97 19.36 -27.63
CA GLY A 176 7.95 18.36 -28.69
C GLY A 176 8.88 17.17 -28.43
N ALA A 177 9.37 17.03 -27.20
CA ALA A 177 10.25 15.95 -26.81
C ALA A 177 9.46 14.64 -26.85
N LYS A 178 9.83 13.73 -27.76
CA LYS A 178 9.25 12.38 -27.78
C LYS A 178 9.45 11.76 -26.39
N PRO A 179 8.42 11.11 -25.82
CA PRO A 179 8.57 10.40 -24.56
C PRO A 179 9.73 9.42 -24.70
N ALA A 180 10.69 9.49 -23.79
CA ALA A 180 11.79 8.53 -23.76
C ALA A 180 11.18 7.15 -23.48
N THR A 181 10.96 6.37 -24.54
CA THR A 181 10.61 4.95 -24.44
C THR A 181 11.67 4.27 -23.59
N LYS A 182 11.21 3.63 -22.51
CA LYS A 182 12.02 2.87 -21.55
C LYS A 182 13.05 1.98 -22.27
N GLU A 183 14.33 2.15 -21.96
CA GLU A 183 15.25 1.00 -21.97
C GLU A 183 15.51 0.57 -20.53
N PRO A 184 14.94 -0.55 -20.07
CA PRO A 184 15.63 -1.44 -19.18
C PRO A 184 16.26 -2.51 -20.06
N THR A 185 17.57 -2.45 -20.31
CA THR A 185 18.27 -3.60 -20.91
C THR A 185 18.39 -4.68 -19.81
N PRO A 186 17.69 -5.82 -19.88
CA PRO A 186 18.00 -6.92 -18.97
C PRO A 186 19.36 -7.50 -19.39
N ALA A 187 20.30 -7.52 -18.44
CA ALA A 187 21.58 -8.19 -18.61
C ALA A 187 21.35 -9.65 -19.00
N LYS A 188 21.69 -10.04 -20.23
CA LYS A 188 21.69 -11.43 -20.69
C LYS A 188 22.66 -12.24 -19.83
N THR A 189 22.14 -12.99 -18.86
CA THR A 189 22.90 -14.00 -18.13
C THR A 189 23.24 -15.13 -19.12
N ARG A 190 24.49 -15.18 -19.55
CA ARG A 190 25.02 -16.14 -20.49
C ARG A 190 25.13 -17.52 -19.81
N LYS A 191 24.14 -18.40 -20.02
CA LYS A 191 24.19 -19.83 -19.66
C LYS A 191 25.42 -20.47 -20.29
N LYS A 192 26.43 -20.84 -19.47
CA LYS A 192 27.50 -21.77 -19.87
C LYS A 192 27.00 -23.20 -19.71
N SER A 193 26.57 -23.81 -20.81
CA SER A 193 26.46 -25.25 -20.97
C SER A 193 27.87 -25.86 -21.05
N LYS A 194 28.31 -26.54 -19.99
CA LYS A 194 29.53 -27.37 -20.03
C LYS A 194 29.14 -28.85 -20.04
N LYS A 195 29.19 -29.42 -21.24
CA LYS A 195 29.13 -30.83 -21.59
C LYS A 195 30.31 -31.54 -20.89
N LYS A 196 30.05 -32.49 -19.99
CA LYS A 196 31.06 -33.42 -19.49
C LYS A 196 30.99 -34.69 -20.34
N ARG A 197 32.10 -34.99 -21.00
CA ARG A 197 32.54 -36.35 -21.31
C ARG A 197 33.10 -36.96 -20.04
#